data_AF-A0A430HGW3-F1
#
_entry.id   AF-A0A430HGW3-F1
#
_cell.length_a   1.000
_cell.length_b   1.000
_cell.length_c   1.000
_cell.angle_alpha   90.00
_cell.angle_beta   90.00
_cell.angle_gamma   90.00
#
_symmetry.space_group_name_H-M   'P 1'
#
loop_
_entity.id
_entity.type
_entity.pdbx_description
1 polymer ?
#
loop_
_entity_poly.entity_id
_entity_poly.type
_entity_poly.pdbx_seq_one_letter_code
_entity_poly.pdbx_strand_id
1 'polypeptide(L)'
;MAKKVLIVSNSADLHVDLLIPILQAKGCAAFRIDLDAFPRDYQSSQWFAAGSLRQSIRHLPSGDTLDLADVGAIWSRKPAEFSFLSPDLGVQERAYARGETEQALFGMLYTLDCFWMSHPLALRGAMWKGEQLQRAARMGFRIPASLTTNSPAEVSAFRASFDGPMIFKALSSPNLGGEDLADEDRVANGIGTTLVDDAMLENLASVAELACHFQQYIPKQYELRVTIIGERVFAAKIHSQDDERTAIDSRDMSADILYEATVLPDALRERCLAFVRSYGLAYSALDLIVTPDDDVVFLENNPVGQFLYIEQLIPAFAMLDALAGRLIEECA
;
A
#
# COMPACT_ATOMS: atom_id res chain seq x y z
N MET A 1 1.52 20.09 25.70
CA MET A 1 2.68 19.16 25.69
C MET A 1 3.18 19.09 24.25
N ALA A 2 4.38 18.58 23.99
CA ALA A 2 4.79 18.30 22.62
C ALA A 2 3.86 17.22 22.06
N LYS A 3 3.32 17.46 20.87
CA LYS A 3 2.48 16.50 20.14
C LYS A 3 3.27 15.22 19.84
N LYS A 4 2.57 14.11 19.64
CA LYS A 4 3.11 12.78 19.35
C LYS A 4 2.66 12.29 17.98
N VAL A 5 3.52 11.51 17.34
CA VAL A 5 3.17 10.71 16.16
C VAL A 5 2.54 9.40 16.63
N LEU A 6 1.31 9.12 16.19
CA LEU A 6 0.66 7.83 16.38
C LEU A 6 0.96 6.93 15.18
N ILE A 7 1.48 5.74 15.42
CA ILE A 7 1.73 4.74 14.39
C ILE A 7 0.74 3.59 14.58
N VAL A 8 -0.02 3.26 13.54
CA VAL A 8 -0.98 2.14 13.55
C VAL A 8 -0.48 1.09 12.56
N SER A 9 -0.02 -0.04 13.08
CA SER A 9 0.53 -1.15 12.29
C SER A 9 0.36 -2.49 13.00
N ASN A 10 1.22 -3.47 12.73
CA ASN A 10 1.31 -4.74 13.45
C ASN A 10 2.69 -4.92 14.07
N SER A 11 2.84 -5.83 15.05
CA SER A 11 4.05 -6.01 15.85
C SER A 11 5.29 -6.43 15.06
N ALA A 12 5.12 -7.01 13.87
CA ALA A 12 6.21 -7.49 13.00
C ALA A 12 6.64 -6.49 11.91
N ASP A 13 6.11 -5.26 11.91
CA ASP A 13 6.41 -4.27 10.88
C ASP A 13 7.80 -3.63 11.04
N LEU A 14 8.79 -4.17 10.31
CA LEU A 14 10.18 -3.68 10.27
C LEU A 14 10.29 -2.18 9.93
N HIS A 15 9.38 -1.64 9.09
CA HIS A 15 9.41 -0.22 8.78
C HIS A 15 9.18 0.63 10.03
N VAL A 16 8.28 0.20 10.90
CA VAL A 16 7.96 0.90 12.15
C VAL A 16 9.12 0.77 13.13
N ASP A 17 9.71 -0.41 13.24
CA ASP A 17 10.88 -0.67 14.10
C ASP A 17 12.06 0.25 13.76
N LEU A 18 12.29 0.50 12.46
CA LEU A 18 13.36 1.39 12.01
C LEU A 18 13.01 2.87 12.08
N LEU A 19 11.73 3.24 11.94
CA LEU A 19 11.29 4.64 11.97
C LEU A 19 11.30 5.24 13.39
N ILE A 20 10.86 4.48 14.40
CA ILE A 20 10.73 4.98 15.78
C ILE A 20 12.05 5.57 16.33
N PRO A 21 13.21 4.89 16.22
CA PRO A 21 14.49 5.46 16.64
C PRO A 21 14.84 6.77 15.94
N ILE A 22 14.47 6.92 14.65
CA ILE A 22 14.72 8.14 13.86
C ILE A 22 13.87 9.31 14.40
N LEU A 23 12.59 9.06 14.72
CA LEU A 23 11.71 10.06 15.34
C LEU A 23 12.27 10.51 16.70
N GLN A 24 12.67 9.55 17.54
CA GLN A 24 13.23 9.80 18.87
C GLN A 24 14.53 10.61 18.81
N ALA A 25 15.45 10.25 17.91
CA ALA A 25 16.71 10.97 17.70
C ALA A 25 16.49 12.43 17.26
N LYS A 26 15.36 12.73 16.60
CA LYS A 26 14.94 14.07 16.19
C LYS A 26 14.03 14.76 17.23
N GLY A 27 13.88 14.20 18.43
CA GLY A 27 13.12 14.79 19.53
C GLY A 27 11.60 14.68 19.41
N CYS A 28 11.09 13.83 18.52
CA CYS A 28 9.67 13.58 18.35
C CYS A 28 9.26 12.26 19.03
N ALA A 29 8.27 12.33 19.91
CA ALA A 29 7.74 11.14 20.58
C ALA A 29 6.76 10.40 19.66
N ALA A 30 6.83 9.08 19.67
CA ALA A 30 5.91 8.21 18.95
C ALA A 30 5.17 7.28 19.92
N PHE A 31 3.94 6.93 19.58
CA PHE A 31 3.17 5.85 20.21
C PHE A 31 2.73 4.87 19.14
N ARG A 32 3.03 3.59 19.31
CA ARG A 32 2.66 2.52 18.37
C ARG A 32 1.45 1.77 18.90
N ILE A 33 0.48 1.52 18.03
CA ILE A 33 -0.60 0.56 18.24
C ILE A 33 -0.31 -0.63 17.33
N ASP A 34 -0.09 -1.78 17.96
CA ASP A 34 0.01 -3.08 17.31
C ASP A 34 -1.37 -3.72 17.23
N LEU A 35 -1.94 -3.75 16.03
CA LEU A 35 -3.30 -4.25 15.78
C LEU A 35 -3.44 -5.73 16.14
N ASP A 36 -2.39 -6.54 15.93
CA ASP A 36 -2.29 -7.95 16.30
C ASP A 36 -2.16 -8.21 17.81
N ALA A 37 -2.06 -7.15 18.60
CA ALA A 37 -2.16 -7.18 20.05
C ALA A 37 -3.38 -6.39 20.58
N PHE A 38 -4.13 -5.71 19.71
CA PHE A 38 -5.30 -4.91 20.07
C PHE A 38 -6.60 -5.74 19.91
N PRO A 39 -7.57 -5.68 20.84
CA PRO A 39 -7.54 -4.95 22.11
C PRO A 39 -6.87 -5.72 23.27
N ARG A 40 -6.44 -6.97 23.10
CA ARG A 40 -5.93 -7.84 24.18
C ARG A 40 -4.96 -7.15 25.14
N ASP A 41 -3.96 -6.45 24.60
CA ASP A 41 -2.87 -5.84 25.37
C ASP A 41 -3.06 -4.32 25.56
N TYR A 42 -4.27 -3.81 25.29
CA TYR A 42 -4.58 -2.39 25.33
C TYR A 42 -5.85 -2.10 26.14
N GLN A 43 -5.87 -0.94 26.79
CA GLN A 43 -7.10 -0.35 27.32
C GLN A 43 -7.36 0.95 26.61
N SER A 44 -8.48 1.03 25.89
CA SER A 44 -8.95 2.24 25.22
C SER A 44 -10.19 2.78 25.93
N SER A 45 -10.29 4.09 26.06
CA SER A 45 -11.46 4.76 26.64
C SER A 45 -11.80 6.02 25.87
N GLN A 46 -13.08 6.21 25.57
CA GLN A 46 -13.63 7.40 24.96
C GLN A 46 -14.84 7.86 25.78
N TRP A 47 -14.75 9.04 26.36
CA TRP A 47 -15.80 9.63 27.19
C TRP A 47 -16.38 10.86 26.50
N PHE A 48 -17.69 10.85 26.30
CA PHE A 48 -18.45 12.00 25.82
C PHE A 48 -19.29 12.55 26.97
N ALA A 49 -19.08 13.81 27.35
CA ALA A 49 -19.86 14.45 28.39
C ALA A 49 -20.03 15.94 28.11
N ALA A 50 -21.28 16.42 27.99
CA ALA A 50 -21.61 17.84 27.85
C ALA A 50 -20.78 18.58 26.78
N GLY A 51 -20.55 17.95 25.61
CA GLY A 51 -19.75 18.51 24.52
C GLY A 51 -18.23 18.40 24.69
N SER A 52 -17.75 17.84 25.81
CA SER A 52 -16.35 17.48 26.00
C SER A 52 -16.08 16.05 25.56
N LEU A 53 -14.90 15.84 24.98
CA LEU A 53 -14.36 14.57 24.56
C LEU A 53 -13.06 14.30 25.34
N ARG A 54 -12.96 13.14 25.97
CA ARG A 54 -11.71 12.64 26.56
C ARG A 54 -11.42 11.26 26.01
N GLN A 55 -10.21 11.07 25.50
CA GLN A 55 -9.81 9.85 24.82
C GLN A 55 -8.42 9.45 25.28
N SER A 56 -8.27 8.19 25.65
CA SER A 56 -6.96 7.66 26.05
C SER A 56 -6.79 6.21 25.64
N ILE A 57 -5.57 5.85 25.30
CA ILE A 57 -5.13 4.47 25.09
C ILE A 57 -3.99 4.19 26.06
N ARG A 58 -4.02 3.02 26.71
CA ARG A 58 -2.94 2.50 27.54
C ARG A 58 -2.47 1.18 26.99
N HIS A 59 -1.17 1.04 26.78
CA HIS A 59 -0.54 -0.24 26.45
C HIS A 59 -0.22 -0.98 27.75
N LEU A 60 -0.90 -2.09 28.01
CA LEU A 60 -0.86 -2.79 29.30
C LEU A 60 0.53 -3.35 29.67
N PRO A 61 1.28 -4.01 28.77
CA PRO A 61 2.60 -4.56 29.08
C PRO A 61 3.63 -3.50 29.46
N SER A 62 3.69 -2.39 28.72
CA SER A 62 4.66 -1.31 28.99
C SER A 62 4.20 -0.35 30.11
N GLY A 63 2.88 -0.22 30.30
CA GLY A 63 2.29 0.82 31.13
C GLY A 63 2.14 2.18 30.44
N ASP A 64 2.65 2.34 29.21
CA ASP A 64 2.61 3.60 28.46
C ASP A 64 1.17 4.05 28.18
N THR A 65 0.97 5.36 28.21
CA THR A 65 -0.32 6.00 27.95
C THR A 65 -0.22 7.06 26.86
N LEU A 66 -1.30 7.16 26.10
CA LEU A 66 -1.54 8.17 25.09
C LEU A 66 -2.86 8.87 25.39
N ASP A 67 -2.82 10.16 25.71
CA ASP A 67 -3.98 11.03 25.53
C ASP A 67 -4.06 11.37 24.05
N LEU A 68 -5.21 11.11 23.43
CA LEU A 68 -5.36 11.35 21.99
C LEU A 68 -5.36 12.83 21.65
N ALA A 69 -5.62 13.72 22.61
CA ALA A 69 -5.42 15.16 22.43
C ALA A 69 -3.96 15.54 22.18
N ASP A 70 -3.00 14.68 22.55
CA ASP A 70 -1.57 14.87 22.29
C ASP A 70 -1.15 14.34 20.91
N VAL A 71 -2.03 13.72 20.11
CA VAL A 71 -1.67 13.28 18.76
C VAL A 71 -1.63 14.48 17.80
N GLY A 72 -0.55 14.58 17.03
CA GLY A 72 -0.36 15.61 15.99
C GLY A 72 -0.32 15.03 14.56
N ALA A 73 0.10 13.78 14.41
CA ALA A 73 0.09 13.08 13.13
C ALA A 73 -0.13 11.59 13.33
N ILE A 74 -0.76 10.94 12.35
CA ILE A 74 -1.00 9.49 12.32
C ILE A 74 -0.32 8.89 11.09
N TRP A 75 0.49 7.86 11.30
CA TRP A 75 0.95 6.98 10.24
C TRP A 75 0.16 5.66 10.29
N SER A 76 -0.84 5.53 9.41
CA SER A 76 -1.65 4.31 9.25
C SER A 76 -1.00 3.44 8.18
N ARG A 77 -0.29 2.39 8.62
CA ARG A 77 0.70 1.69 7.79
C ARG A 77 0.22 0.32 7.30
N LYS A 78 0.06 -0.65 8.20
CA LYS A 78 -0.38 -2.00 7.86
C LYS A 78 -1.57 -2.43 8.70
N PRO A 79 -2.54 -3.13 8.11
CA PRO A 79 -3.54 -3.85 8.88
C PRO A 79 -2.91 -5.05 9.60
N ALA A 80 -3.65 -5.60 10.56
CA ALA A 80 -3.52 -6.96 11.04
C ALA A 80 -4.83 -7.41 11.70
N GLU A 81 -4.99 -8.71 11.86
CA GLU A 81 -6.10 -9.28 12.59
C GLU A 81 -6.00 -8.93 14.08
N PHE A 82 -7.13 -8.54 14.67
CA PHE A 82 -7.21 -8.20 16.09
C PHE A 82 -7.00 -9.41 16.98
N SER A 83 -6.56 -9.18 18.21
CA SER A 83 -6.40 -10.22 19.21
C SER A 83 -7.21 -9.96 20.48
N PHE A 84 -7.76 -11.05 21.03
CA PHE A 84 -8.68 -11.03 22.17
C PHE A 84 -8.13 -11.82 23.35
N LEU A 85 -8.56 -11.48 24.57
CA LEU A 85 -8.16 -12.20 25.79
C LEU A 85 -8.63 -13.66 25.78
N SER A 86 -9.83 -13.91 25.25
CA SER A 86 -10.35 -15.27 25.09
C SER A 86 -9.76 -15.92 23.85
N PRO A 87 -8.99 -17.01 23.97
CA PRO A 87 -8.36 -17.67 22.83
C PRO A 87 -9.35 -18.46 21.96
N ASP A 88 -10.51 -18.81 22.51
CA ASP A 88 -11.45 -19.82 21.99
C ASP A 88 -12.79 -19.25 21.51
N LEU A 89 -12.84 -17.97 21.11
CA LEU A 89 -14.04 -17.37 20.54
C LEU A 89 -14.56 -18.16 19.32
N GLY A 90 -15.85 -18.48 19.33
CA GLY A 90 -16.54 -19.08 18.20
C GLY A 90 -16.61 -18.14 16.98
N VAL A 91 -16.97 -18.67 15.81
CA VAL A 91 -16.95 -17.91 14.54
C VAL A 91 -17.81 -16.64 14.61
N GLN A 92 -19.02 -16.72 15.19
CA GLN A 92 -19.91 -15.57 15.34
C GLN A 92 -19.36 -14.54 16.33
N GLU A 93 -18.82 -14.99 17.47
CA GLU A 93 -18.27 -14.12 18.50
C GLU A 93 -17.01 -13.40 17.99
N ARG A 94 -16.16 -14.09 17.25
CA ARG A 94 -14.96 -13.52 16.61
C ARG A 94 -15.31 -12.46 15.59
N ALA A 95 -16.31 -12.72 14.74
CA ALA A 95 -16.80 -11.74 13.77
C ALA A 95 -17.38 -10.48 14.45
N TYR A 96 -18.18 -10.67 15.51
CA TYR A 96 -18.70 -9.57 16.32
C TYR A 96 -17.57 -8.78 16.99
N ALA A 97 -16.63 -9.46 17.65
CA ALA A 97 -15.52 -8.83 18.36
C ALA A 97 -14.60 -8.05 17.40
N ARG A 98 -14.34 -8.57 16.20
CA ARG A 98 -13.61 -7.86 15.13
C ARG A 98 -14.33 -6.57 14.73
N GLY A 99 -15.64 -6.64 14.47
CA GLY A 99 -16.45 -5.48 14.11
C GLY A 99 -16.49 -4.41 15.20
N GLU A 100 -16.75 -4.80 16.45
CA GLU A 100 -16.75 -3.87 17.60
C GLU A 100 -15.38 -3.22 17.82
N THR A 101 -14.30 -3.99 17.65
CA THR A 101 -12.94 -3.48 17.80
C THR A 101 -12.60 -2.46 16.72
N GLU A 102 -12.94 -2.75 15.46
CA GLU A 102 -12.73 -1.83 14.34
C GLU A 102 -13.50 -0.52 14.56
N GLN A 103 -14.78 -0.61 14.94
CA GLN A 103 -15.62 0.56 15.23
C GLN A 103 -15.09 1.36 16.42
N ALA A 104 -14.65 0.70 17.50
CA ALA A 104 -14.11 1.37 18.67
C ALA A 104 -12.78 2.08 18.38
N LEU A 105 -11.84 1.41 17.72
CA LEU A 105 -10.53 1.97 17.39
C LEU A 105 -10.66 3.10 16.38
N PHE A 106 -11.22 2.83 15.19
CA PHE A 106 -11.29 3.84 14.15
C PHE A 106 -12.33 4.92 14.45
N GLY A 107 -13.42 4.60 15.16
CA GLY A 107 -14.33 5.62 15.69
C GLY A 107 -13.66 6.56 16.70
N MET A 108 -12.62 6.11 17.40
CA MET A 108 -11.79 6.96 18.24
C MET A 108 -10.79 7.78 17.40
N LEU A 109 -10.09 7.17 16.44
CA LEU A 109 -9.07 7.86 15.66
C LEU A 109 -9.67 8.88 14.69
N TYR A 110 -10.82 8.62 14.08
CA TYR A 110 -11.46 9.52 13.11
C TYR A 110 -11.98 10.82 13.72
N THR A 111 -12.02 10.96 15.05
CA THR A 111 -12.31 12.25 15.69
C THR A 111 -11.10 13.19 15.70
N LEU A 112 -9.91 12.71 15.31
CA LEU A 112 -8.68 13.49 15.33
C LEU A 112 -8.56 14.32 14.05
N ASP A 113 -8.66 15.64 14.22
CA ASP A 113 -8.34 16.63 13.19
C ASP A 113 -6.83 16.90 13.18
N CYS A 114 -6.10 15.98 12.58
CA CYS A 114 -4.64 16.03 12.48
C CYS A 114 -4.20 15.42 11.15
N PHE A 115 -2.90 15.47 10.86
CA PHE A 115 -2.38 14.92 9.61
C PHE A 115 -2.41 13.37 9.62
N TRP A 116 -2.77 12.76 8.49
CA TRP A 116 -2.75 11.31 8.30
C TRP A 116 -1.91 10.92 7.10
N MET A 117 -1.04 9.93 7.29
CA MET A 117 -0.30 9.25 6.23
C MET A 117 -0.66 7.76 6.26
N SER A 118 -1.64 7.30 5.51
CA SER A 118 -2.66 8.11 4.82
C SER A 118 -4.02 7.93 5.50
N HIS A 119 -4.92 8.90 5.34
CA HIS A 119 -6.27 8.79 5.90
C HIS A 119 -7.02 7.62 5.21
N PRO A 120 -7.68 6.69 5.93
CA PRO A 120 -8.22 5.49 5.28
C PRO A 120 -9.32 5.77 4.25
N LEU A 121 -10.11 6.84 4.42
CA LEU A 121 -11.05 7.30 3.37
C LEU A 121 -10.35 7.69 2.06
N ALA A 122 -9.22 8.38 2.13
CA ALA A 122 -8.44 8.76 0.96
C ALA A 122 -7.79 7.53 0.31
N LEU A 123 -7.25 6.63 1.13
CA LEU A 123 -6.68 5.35 0.68
C LEU A 123 -7.68 4.53 -0.14
N ARG A 124 -8.94 4.48 0.29
CA ARG A 124 -9.95 3.65 -0.35
C ARG A 124 -10.12 3.94 -1.84
N GLY A 125 -10.17 5.21 -2.21
CA GLY A 125 -10.27 5.64 -3.61
C GLY A 125 -8.99 5.32 -4.39
N ALA A 126 -7.84 5.49 -3.76
CA ALA A 126 -6.53 5.31 -4.37
C ALA A 126 -6.11 3.85 -4.60
N MET A 127 -6.88 2.87 -4.12
CA MET A 127 -6.59 1.43 -4.27
C MET A 127 -7.31 0.77 -5.45
N TRP A 128 -8.27 1.44 -6.08
CA TRP A 128 -9.05 0.83 -7.16
C TRP A 128 -8.35 0.95 -8.51
N LYS A 129 -7.83 -0.16 -9.05
CA LYS A 129 -7.05 -0.18 -10.30
C LYS A 129 -7.72 0.51 -11.48
N GLY A 130 -9.03 0.28 -11.69
CA GLY A 130 -9.78 0.95 -12.77
C GLY A 130 -9.84 2.46 -12.60
N GLU A 131 -10.00 2.94 -11.37
CA GLU A 131 -10.01 4.37 -11.05
C GLU A 131 -8.60 4.98 -11.20
N GLN A 132 -7.55 4.28 -10.76
CA GLN A 132 -6.16 4.68 -10.95
C GLN A 132 -5.80 4.87 -12.43
N LEU A 133 -6.12 3.89 -13.28
CA LEU A 133 -5.85 3.96 -14.72
C LEU A 133 -6.60 5.12 -15.37
N GLN A 134 -7.90 5.27 -15.07
CA GLN A 134 -8.71 6.35 -15.61
C GLN A 134 -8.21 7.74 -15.19
N ARG A 135 -7.79 7.88 -13.93
CA ARG A 135 -7.21 9.11 -13.39
C ARG A 135 -5.86 9.41 -14.00
N ALA A 136 -4.97 8.43 -14.09
CA ALA A 136 -3.65 8.57 -14.71
C ALA A 136 -3.79 9.05 -16.17
N ALA A 137 -4.69 8.43 -16.95
CA ALA A 137 -4.97 8.86 -18.32
C ALA A 137 -5.46 10.31 -18.40
N ARG A 138 -6.39 10.73 -17.53
CA ARG A 138 -6.87 12.14 -17.47
C ARG A 138 -5.77 13.13 -17.12
N MET A 139 -4.74 12.68 -16.41
CA MET A 139 -3.58 13.48 -16.02
C MET A 139 -2.43 13.40 -17.04
N GLY A 140 -2.66 12.77 -18.19
CA GLY A 140 -1.71 12.72 -19.30
C GLY A 140 -0.65 11.63 -19.18
N PHE A 141 -0.83 10.62 -18.32
CA PHE A 141 -0.03 9.41 -18.40
C PHE A 141 -0.48 8.55 -19.57
N ARG A 142 0.49 7.93 -20.27
CA ARG A 142 0.20 6.75 -21.09
C ARG A 142 -0.13 5.59 -20.15
N ILE A 143 -1.18 4.85 -20.46
CA ILE A 143 -1.58 3.63 -19.74
C ILE A 143 -1.66 2.47 -20.74
N PRO A 144 -1.46 1.22 -20.30
CA PRO A 144 -1.74 0.07 -21.15
C PRO A 144 -3.25 -0.09 -21.41
N ALA A 145 -3.60 -0.70 -22.53
CA ALA A 145 -4.97 -1.17 -22.73
C ALA A 145 -5.31 -2.18 -21.62
N SER A 146 -6.49 -2.05 -21.02
CA SER A 146 -6.92 -2.87 -19.88
C SER A 146 -8.37 -3.28 -20.00
N LEU A 147 -8.69 -4.48 -19.54
CA LEU A 147 -10.03 -5.04 -19.48
C LEU A 147 -10.27 -5.65 -18.10
N THR A 148 -11.37 -5.28 -17.46
CA THR A 148 -11.91 -6.01 -16.31
C THR A 148 -13.25 -6.60 -16.72
N THR A 149 -13.39 -7.92 -16.71
CA THR A 149 -14.58 -8.60 -17.22
C THR A 149 -14.79 -9.97 -16.58
N ASN A 150 -16.04 -10.43 -16.58
CA ASN A 150 -16.40 -11.84 -16.39
C ASN A 150 -16.98 -12.46 -17.67
N SER A 151 -16.77 -11.82 -18.83
CA SER A 151 -17.26 -12.30 -20.13
C SER A 151 -16.10 -12.89 -20.95
N PRO A 152 -16.11 -14.21 -21.24
CA PRO A 152 -15.12 -14.83 -22.12
C PRO A 152 -15.04 -14.18 -23.51
N ALA A 153 -16.19 -13.75 -24.05
CA ALA A 153 -16.25 -13.10 -25.37
C ALA A 153 -15.53 -11.74 -25.38
N GLU A 154 -15.63 -10.97 -24.29
CA GLU A 154 -14.91 -9.70 -24.16
C GLU A 154 -13.40 -9.92 -24.09
N VAL A 155 -12.94 -11.01 -23.45
CA VAL A 155 -11.50 -11.34 -23.41
C VAL A 155 -10.98 -11.66 -24.82
N SER A 156 -11.73 -12.44 -25.60
CA SER A 156 -11.37 -12.73 -27.00
C SER A 156 -11.32 -11.47 -27.85
N ALA A 157 -12.33 -10.59 -27.74
CA ALA A 157 -12.37 -9.32 -28.45
C ALA A 157 -11.20 -8.40 -28.06
N PHE A 158 -10.89 -8.34 -26.76
CA PHE A 158 -9.79 -7.53 -26.24
C PHE A 158 -8.43 -8.07 -26.67
N ARG A 159 -8.20 -9.38 -26.64
CA ARG A 159 -6.97 -10.00 -27.15
C ARG A 159 -6.75 -9.68 -28.64
N ALA A 160 -7.82 -9.57 -29.42
CA ALA A 160 -7.76 -9.20 -30.83
C ALA A 160 -7.62 -7.69 -31.08
N SER A 161 -7.76 -6.85 -30.04
CA SER A 161 -7.76 -5.37 -30.18
C SER A 161 -6.36 -4.74 -30.24
N PHE A 162 -5.32 -5.51 -29.96
CA PHE A 162 -3.92 -5.06 -30.04
C PHE A 162 -3.00 -6.20 -30.46
N ASP A 163 -1.86 -5.83 -31.03
CA ASP A 163 -0.77 -6.76 -31.28
C ASP A 163 0.06 -6.99 -30.01
N GLY A 164 0.62 -8.19 -29.91
CA GLY A 164 1.49 -8.59 -28.80
C GLY A 164 0.79 -9.34 -27.66
N PRO A 165 1.53 -9.62 -26.56
CA PRO A 165 1.03 -10.46 -25.49
C PRO A 165 0.02 -9.76 -24.59
N MET A 166 -0.80 -10.56 -23.93
CA MET A 166 -1.72 -10.13 -22.88
C MET A 166 -1.24 -10.69 -21.55
N ILE A 167 -1.43 -9.94 -20.47
CA ILE A 167 -1.16 -10.39 -19.10
C ILE A 167 -2.46 -10.41 -18.29
N PHE A 168 -2.51 -11.32 -17.33
CA PHE A 168 -3.49 -11.36 -16.26
C PHE A 168 -2.86 -10.76 -14.99
N LYS A 169 -3.65 -10.02 -14.21
CA LYS A 169 -3.26 -9.53 -12.88
C LYS A 169 -4.40 -9.71 -11.88
N ALA A 170 -4.07 -10.12 -10.66
CA ALA A 170 -5.03 -10.07 -9.56
C ALA A 170 -5.48 -8.63 -9.28
N LEU A 171 -6.78 -8.40 -9.05
CA LEU A 171 -7.32 -7.08 -8.71
C LEU A 171 -7.09 -6.68 -7.25
N SER A 172 -7.18 -7.66 -6.33
CA SER A 172 -7.11 -7.45 -4.88
C SER A 172 -5.68 -7.51 -4.35
N SER A 173 -5.11 -8.71 -4.32
CA SER A 173 -3.76 -9.01 -3.83
C SER A 173 -3.15 -10.10 -4.69
N PRO A 174 -1.83 -10.06 -4.98
CA PRO A 174 -1.16 -11.20 -5.58
C PRO A 174 -1.15 -12.42 -4.66
N ASN A 175 -1.28 -12.26 -3.33
CA ASN A 175 -1.38 -13.39 -2.41
C ASN A 175 -2.82 -13.95 -2.42
N LEU A 176 -2.98 -15.23 -2.75
CA LEU A 176 -4.30 -15.87 -2.77
C LEU A 176 -4.88 -15.93 -1.35
N GLY A 177 -6.14 -15.51 -1.21
CA GLY A 177 -6.77 -15.34 0.11
C GLY A 177 -6.29 -14.12 0.90
N GLY A 178 -5.45 -13.25 0.32
CA GLY A 178 -5.05 -11.99 0.91
C GLY A 178 -4.43 -12.17 2.30
N GLU A 179 -4.88 -11.36 3.25
CA GLU A 179 -4.53 -11.48 4.68
C GLU A 179 -5.61 -12.24 5.49
N ASP A 180 -6.68 -12.70 4.82
CA ASP A 180 -7.85 -13.32 5.46
C ASP A 180 -7.67 -14.83 5.71
N LEU A 181 -6.62 -15.46 5.14
CA LEU A 181 -6.29 -16.86 5.34
C LEU A 181 -5.04 -17.03 6.20
N ALA A 182 -5.13 -17.93 7.18
CA ALA A 182 -3.99 -18.40 7.95
C ALA A 182 -2.99 -19.15 7.04
N ASP A 183 -1.70 -19.11 7.38
CA ASP A 183 -0.66 -19.72 6.54
C ASP A 183 -0.82 -21.23 6.38
N GLU A 184 -1.37 -21.92 7.38
CA GLU A 184 -1.66 -23.36 7.33
C GLU A 184 -2.78 -23.74 6.33
N ASP A 185 -3.67 -22.80 6.03
CA ASP A 185 -4.77 -22.97 5.07
C ASP A 185 -4.35 -22.63 3.62
N ARG A 186 -3.12 -22.15 3.40
CA ARG A 186 -2.62 -21.76 2.07
C ARG A 186 -2.15 -22.98 1.28
N VAL A 187 -2.91 -23.30 0.23
CA VAL A 187 -2.60 -24.41 -0.69
C VAL A 187 -1.74 -23.96 -1.89
N ALA A 188 -1.69 -22.66 -2.16
CA ALA A 188 -0.84 -22.06 -3.19
C ALA A 188 -0.35 -20.68 -2.73
N ASN A 189 0.82 -20.25 -3.24
CA ASN A 189 1.45 -18.98 -2.86
C ASN A 189 0.59 -17.78 -3.32
N GLY A 190 0.82 -17.31 -4.53
CA GLY A 190 0.20 -16.13 -5.08
C GLY A 190 0.13 -16.18 -6.60
N ILE A 191 -0.72 -15.34 -7.18
CA ILE A 191 -0.83 -15.12 -8.61
C ILE A 191 -0.26 -13.73 -8.90
N GLY A 192 1.01 -13.73 -9.34
CA GLY A 192 1.68 -12.52 -9.82
C GLY A 192 1.12 -12.04 -11.16
N THR A 193 1.83 -11.12 -11.80
CA THR A 193 1.54 -10.77 -13.20
C THR A 193 1.89 -11.96 -14.09
N THR A 194 0.90 -12.51 -14.78
CA THR A 194 1.07 -13.75 -15.57
C THR A 194 0.82 -13.48 -17.04
N LEU A 195 1.74 -13.89 -17.91
CA LEU A 195 1.48 -13.92 -19.36
C LEU A 195 0.35 -14.90 -19.66
N VAL A 196 -0.63 -14.45 -20.44
CA VAL A 196 -1.73 -15.30 -20.89
C VAL A 196 -1.23 -16.09 -22.09
N ASP A 197 -1.03 -17.39 -21.88
CA ASP A 197 -0.64 -18.33 -22.93
C ASP A 197 -1.84 -18.92 -23.68
N ASP A 198 -1.56 -19.72 -24.71
CA ASP A 198 -2.60 -20.32 -25.54
C ASP A 198 -3.48 -21.30 -24.75
N ALA A 199 -2.93 -22.03 -23.77
CA ALA A 199 -3.69 -22.96 -22.94
C ALA A 199 -4.70 -22.21 -22.04
N MET A 200 -4.32 -21.04 -21.53
CA MET A 200 -5.24 -20.15 -20.80
C MET A 200 -6.34 -19.60 -21.72
N LEU A 201 -6.01 -19.27 -22.98
CA LEU A 201 -6.99 -18.82 -23.98
C LEU A 201 -7.96 -19.94 -24.41
N GLU A 202 -7.50 -21.18 -24.42
CA GLU A 202 -8.38 -22.35 -24.66
C GLU A 202 -9.36 -22.56 -23.50
N ASN A 203 -9.04 -22.06 -22.30
CA ASN A 203 -9.86 -22.19 -21.10
C ASN A 203 -10.56 -20.88 -20.66
N LEU A 204 -10.91 -20.00 -21.62
CA LEU A 204 -11.59 -18.73 -21.31
C LEU A 204 -12.94 -18.89 -20.61
N ALA A 205 -13.58 -20.07 -20.66
CA ALA A 205 -14.82 -20.34 -19.94
C ALA A 205 -14.69 -20.07 -18.42
N SER A 206 -13.50 -20.28 -17.83
CA SER A 206 -13.24 -20.01 -16.41
C SER A 206 -13.37 -18.52 -16.04
N VAL A 207 -13.31 -17.59 -17.00
CA VAL A 207 -13.55 -16.16 -16.77
C VAL A 207 -15.00 -15.88 -16.35
N ALA A 208 -15.94 -16.79 -16.64
CA ALA A 208 -17.33 -16.63 -16.20
C ALA A 208 -17.52 -16.83 -14.68
N GLU A 209 -16.57 -17.49 -14.00
CA GLU A 209 -16.65 -17.80 -12.57
C GLU A 209 -16.47 -16.55 -11.69
N LEU A 210 -15.69 -15.58 -12.15
CA LEU A 210 -15.43 -14.32 -11.45
C LEU A 210 -14.87 -13.25 -12.39
N ALA A 211 -14.95 -11.98 -11.98
CA ALA A 211 -14.31 -10.90 -12.73
C ALA A 211 -12.79 -11.05 -12.72
N CYS A 212 -12.20 -11.06 -13.92
CA CYS A 212 -10.76 -11.09 -14.16
C CYS A 212 -10.26 -9.74 -14.67
N HIS A 213 -8.97 -9.46 -14.48
CA HIS A 213 -8.32 -8.27 -15.03
C HIS A 213 -7.18 -8.65 -15.97
N PHE A 214 -7.32 -8.20 -17.21
CA PHE A 214 -6.37 -8.37 -18.28
C PHE A 214 -5.80 -7.03 -18.70
N GLN A 215 -4.57 -7.03 -19.17
CA GLN A 215 -3.87 -5.83 -19.61
C GLN A 215 -2.96 -6.19 -20.78
N GLN A 216 -2.76 -5.24 -21.70
CA GLN A 216 -1.75 -5.37 -22.74
C GLN A 216 -0.37 -5.47 -22.07
N TYR A 217 0.43 -6.46 -22.44
CA TYR A 217 1.84 -6.48 -22.09
C TYR A 217 2.57 -5.47 -22.97
N ILE A 218 3.22 -4.49 -22.34
CA ILE A 218 4.04 -3.51 -23.04
C ILE A 218 5.51 -3.89 -22.83
N PRO A 219 6.28 -4.15 -23.91
CA PRO A 219 7.71 -4.34 -23.81
C PRO A 219 8.38 -3.15 -23.12
N LYS A 220 9.32 -3.44 -22.23
CA LYS A 220 9.99 -2.46 -21.38
C LYS A 220 11.49 -2.71 -21.38
N GLN A 221 12.28 -1.65 -21.38
CA GLN A 221 13.73 -1.74 -21.13
C GLN A 221 14.03 -1.75 -19.62
N TYR A 222 13.20 -1.10 -18.81
CA TYR A 222 13.29 -1.11 -17.35
C TYR A 222 11.97 -0.70 -16.68
N GLU A 223 11.86 -0.95 -15.39
CA GLU A 223 10.77 -0.45 -14.54
C GLU A 223 11.24 0.78 -13.75
N LEU A 224 10.30 1.65 -13.40
CA LEU A 224 10.51 2.81 -12.54
C LEU A 224 9.60 2.68 -11.33
N ARG A 225 10.21 2.59 -10.15
CA ARG A 225 9.51 2.69 -8.86
C ARG A 225 9.66 4.12 -8.35
N VAL A 226 8.58 4.88 -8.38
CA VAL A 226 8.53 6.29 -7.96
C VAL A 226 7.81 6.41 -6.63
N THR A 227 8.57 6.53 -5.54
CA THR A 227 8.04 6.74 -4.20
C THR A 227 7.91 8.23 -3.91
N ILE A 228 6.73 8.66 -3.48
CA ILE A 228 6.43 10.03 -3.08
C ILE A 228 6.24 10.07 -1.57
N ILE A 229 6.92 10.99 -0.90
CA ILE A 229 6.79 11.28 0.54
C ILE A 229 6.67 12.80 0.71
N GLY A 230 5.46 13.27 1.01
CA GLY A 230 5.12 14.69 0.93
C GLY A 230 5.39 15.22 -0.48
N GLU A 231 6.35 16.13 -0.58
CA GLU A 231 6.79 16.75 -1.83
C GLU A 231 8.05 16.12 -2.42
N ARG A 232 8.66 15.17 -1.72
CA ARG A 232 9.89 14.51 -2.15
C ARG A 232 9.57 13.34 -3.06
N VAL A 233 10.27 13.26 -4.19
CA VAL A 233 10.14 12.20 -5.19
C VAL A 233 11.42 11.39 -5.24
N PHE A 234 11.31 10.09 -5.01
CA PHE A 234 12.40 9.12 -5.10
C PHE A 234 12.11 8.18 -6.25
N ALA A 235 12.93 8.19 -7.29
CA ALA A 235 12.74 7.34 -8.47
C ALA A 235 13.88 6.33 -8.58
N ALA A 236 13.56 5.05 -8.38
CA ALA A 236 14.46 3.95 -8.65
C ALA A 236 14.19 3.40 -10.05
N LYS A 237 15.22 3.31 -10.87
CA LYS A 237 15.21 2.50 -12.08
C LYS A 237 15.60 1.08 -11.70
N ILE A 238 14.77 0.13 -12.12
CA ILE A 238 14.91 -1.29 -11.84
C ILE A 238 15.23 -1.98 -13.16
N HIS A 239 16.42 -2.57 -13.26
CA HIS A 239 16.89 -3.27 -14.45
C HIS A 239 16.27 -4.66 -14.56
N SER A 240 14.94 -4.71 -14.67
CA SER A 240 14.18 -5.97 -14.62
C SER A 240 14.43 -6.89 -15.82
N GLN A 241 15.11 -6.41 -16.87
CA GLN A 241 15.51 -7.21 -18.03
C GLN A 241 16.86 -7.92 -17.85
N ASP A 242 17.60 -7.64 -16.77
CA ASP A 242 18.89 -8.29 -16.50
C ASP A 242 18.74 -9.77 -16.10
N ASP A 243 17.52 -10.18 -15.71
CA ASP A 243 17.16 -11.56 -15.37
C ASP A 243 15.77 -11.91 -15.94
N GLU A 244 15.65 -13.09 -16.56
CA GLU A 244 14.38 -13.55 -17.16
C GLU A 244 13.25 -13.67 -16.13
N ARG A 245 13.57 -13.98 -14.87
CA ARG A 245 12.59 -14.09 -13.78
C ARG A 245 11.89 -12.77 -13.48
N THR A 246 12.56 -11.65 -13.73
CA THR A 246 12.04 -10.30 -13.48
C THR A 246 11.52 -9.61 -14.73
N ALA A 247 11.71 -10.19 -15.92
CA ALA A 247 11.41 -9.53 -17.19
C ALA A 247 9.92 -9.17 -17.36
N ILE A 248 9.02 -10.00 -16.83
CA ILE A 248 7.58 -9.72 -16.82
C ILE A 248 7.17 -8.86 -15.62
N ASP A 249 7.73 -9.15 -14.45
CA ASP A 249 7.39 -8.52 -13.18
C ASP A 249 8.64 -8.47 -12.29
N SER A 250 9.09 -7.28 -11.88
CA SER A 250 10.31 -7.12 -11.08
C SER A 250 10.28 -7.75 -9.69
N ARG A 251 9.14 -8.29 -9.25
CA ARG A 251 8.91 -8.73 -7.87
C ARG A 251 9.51 -10.11 -7.51
N ASP A 252 10.46 -10.63 -8.28
CA ASP A 252 11.29 -11.75 -7.86
C ASP A 252 12.56 -11.26 -7.14
N MET A 253 12.49 -11.19 -5.81
CA MET A 253 13.59 -10.70 -4.96
C MET A 253 14.77 -11.68 -4.86
N SER A 254 14.68 -12.87 -5.47
CA SER A 254 15.80 -13.81 -5.58
C SER A 254 16.69 -13.54 -6.79
N ALA A 255 16.29 -12.62 -7.67
CA ALA A 255 17.07 -12.20 -8.82
C ALA A 255 18.04 -11.07 -8.42
N ASP A 256 19.30 -11.21 -8.81
CA ASP A 256 20.34 -10.21 -8.56
C ASP A 256 20.34 -9.20 -9.70
N ILE A 257 19.38 -8.28 -9.68
CA ILE A 257 19.22 -7.22 -10.69
C ILE A 257 19.60 -5.86 -10.12
N LEU A 258 20.07 -4.96 -10.98
CA LEU A 258 20.48 -3.62 -10.58
C LEU A 258 19.27 -2.72 -10.25
N TYR A 259 19.39 -2.00 -9.14
CA TYR A 259 18.53 -0.88 -8.76
C TYR A 259 19.37 0.39 -8.73
N GLU A 260 19.02 1.38 -9.54
CA GLU A 260 19.78 2.64 -9.62
C GLU A 260 18.90 3.85 -9.33
N ALA A 261 19.47 4.83 -8.64
CA ALA A 261 18.83 6.13 -8.45
C ALA A 261 18.74 6.85 -9.80
N THR A 262 17.58 7.42 -10.11
CA THR A 262 17.41 8.24 -11.31
C THR A 262 16.62 9.50 -11.02
N VAL A 263 16.79 10.50 -11.90
CA VAL A 263 16.06 11.77 -11.82
C VAL A 263 15.00 11.76 -12.92
N LEU A 264 13.75 11.94 -12.53
CA LEU A 264 12.65 12.06 -13.49
C LEU A 264 12.73 13.41 -14.22
N PRO A 265 12.38 13.48 -15.51
CA PRO A 265 12.11 14.74 -16.17
C PRO A 265 11.06 15.54 -15.38
N ASP A 266 11.23 16.87 -15.29
CA ASP A 266 10.38 17.72 -14.44
C ASP A 266 8.87 17.54 -14.72
N ALA A 267 8.49 17.42 -15.99
CA ALA A 267 7.09 17.20 -16.37
C ALA A 267 6.53 15.89 -15.81
N LEU A 268 7.33 14.82 -15.77
CA LEU A 268 6.92 13.53 -15.20
C LEU A 268 6.88 13.62 -13.66
N ARG A 269 7.90 14.24 -13.05
CA ARG A 269 7.96 14.47 -11.60
C ARG A 269 6.71 15.18 -11.09
N GLU A 270 6.36 16.30 -11.71
CA GLU A 270 5.17 17.09 -11.35
C GLU A 270 3.87 16.32 -11.59
N ARG A 271 3.80 15.51 -12.66
CA ARG A 271 2.64 14.67 -12.92
C ARG A 271 2.46 13.58 -11.86
N CYS A 272 3.54 12.95 -11.41
CA CYS A 272 3.52 11.98 -10.31
C CYS A 272 3.06 12.63 -9.00
N LEU A 273 3.61 13.80 -8.65
CA LEU A 273 3.20 14.56 -7.47
C LEU A 273 1.72 14.94 -7.53
N ALA A 274 1.27 15.49 -8.66
CA ALA A 274 -0.13 15.86 -8.87
C ALA A 274 -1.05 14.65 -8.75
N PHE A 275 -0.65 13.49 -9.27
CA PHE A 275 -1.44 12.26 -9.20
C PHE A 275 -1.69 11.83 -7.76
N VAL A 276 -0.64 11.77 -6.92
CA VAL A 276 -0.76 11.39 -5.51
C VAL A 276 -1.58 12.41 -4.72
N ARG A 277 -1.32 13.71 -4.91
CA ARG A 277 -2.09 14.80 -4.30
C ARG A 277 -3.58 14.77 -4.68
N SER A 278 -3.91 14.33 -5.90
CA SER A 278 -5.30 14.29 -6.36
C SER A 278 -6.18 13.29 -5.60
N TYR A 279 -5.59 12.38 -4.83
CA TYR A 279 -6.28 11.50 -3.87
C TYR A 279 -6.31 12.08 -2.44
N GLY A 280 -5.68 13.22 -2.19
CA GLY A 280 -5.45 13.72 -0.83
C GLY A 280 -4.40 12.90 -0.08
N LEU A 281 -3.47 12.25 -0.79
CA LEU A 281 -2.40 11.46 -0.18
C LEU A 281 -1.10 12.25 -0.13
N ALA A 282 -0.29 11.97 0.90
CA ALA A 282 1.09 12.42 1.02
C ALA A 282 2.11 11.29 0.83
N TYR A 283 1.64 10.06 0.64
CA TYR A 283 2.47 8.90 0.39
C TYR A 283 1.85 8.01 -0.67
N SER A 284 2.68 7.57 -1.62
CA SER A 284 2.36 6.56 -2.62
C SER A 284 3.64 6.07 -3.28
N ALA A 285 3.67 4.80 -3.66
CA ALA A 285 4.67 4.28 -4.59
C ALA A 285 3.99 4.00 -5.93
N LEU A 286 4.42 4.69 -6.99
CA LEU A 286 3.92 4.51 -8.34
C LEU A 286 4.84 3.56 -9.09
N ASP A 287 4.23 2.63 -9.81
CA ASP A 287 4.94 1.70 -10.70
C ASP A 287 4.72 2.15 -12.15
N LEU A 288 5.83 2.50 -12.80
CA LEU A 288 5.88 2.89 -14.21
C LEU A 288 6.84 1.96 -14.95
N ILE A 289 6.76 1.96 -16.27
CA ILE A 289 7.75 1.31 -17.13
C ILE A 289 8.24 2.27 -18.18
N VAL A 290 9.43 2.02 -18.70
CA VAL A 290 9.97 2.73 -19.86
C VAL A 290 10.10 1.75 -21.01
N THR A 291 9.47 2.08 -22.14
CA THR A 291 9.52 1.25 -23.35
C THR A 291 10.89 1.37 -24.04
N PRO A 292 11.23 0.46 -24.98
CA PRO A 292 12.42 0.60 -25.82
C PRO A 292 12.49 1.91 -26.63
N ASP A 293 11.35 2.59 -26.82
CA ASP A 293 11.25 3.88 -27.51
C ASP A 293 11.25 5.08 -26.53
N ASP A 294 11.69 4.86 -25.29
CA ASP A 294 11.76 5.85 -24.20
C ASP A 294 10.41 6.45 -23.74
N ASP A 295 9.28 5.81 -24.08
CA ASP A 295 7.97 6.20 -23.57
C ASP A 295 7.76 5.72 -22.13
N VAL A 296 7.23 6.59 -21.28
CA VAL A 296 6.87 6.27 -19.89
C VAL A 296 5.40 5.86 -19.81
N VAL A 297 5.13 4.67 -19.29
CA VAL A 297 3.77 4.12 -19.11
C VAL A 297 3.48 3.92 -17.63
N PHE A 298 2.34 4.41 -17.16
CA PHE A 298 1.82 4.16 -15.82
C PHE A 298 1.20 2.76 -15.73
N LEU A 299 1.58 1.98 -14.70
CA LEU A 299 1.01 0.66 -14.44
C LEU A 299 0.05 0.67 -13.26
N GLU A 300 0.52 1.09 -12.08
CA GLU A 300 -0.30 1.08 -10.86
C GLU A 300 0.17 2.12 -9.84
N ASN A 301 -0.75 2.45 -8.92
CA ASN A 301 -0.46 3.19 -7.70
C ASN A 301 -0.56 2.25 -6.51
N ASN A 302 0.48 2.24 -5.68
CA ASN A 302 0.51 1.52 -4.42
C ASN A 302 0.56 2.53 -3.24
N PRO A 303 -0.60 2.97 -2.73
CA PRO A 303 -0.68 4.02 -1.71
C PRO A 303 -0.22 3.57 -0.31
N VAL A 304 0.07 2.27 -0.14
CA VAL A 304 0.67 1.69 1.08
C VAL A 304 1.88 0.82 0.73
N GLY A 305 2.54 1.14 -0.39
CA GLY A 305 3.61 0.32 -0.95
C GLY A 305 4.79 0.14 0.00
N GLN A 306 5.51 -0.95 -0.16
CA GLN A 306 6.81 -1.14 0.49
C GLN A 306 7.84 -0.24 -0.19
N PHE A 307 8.67 0.43 0.60
CA PHE A 307 9.78 1.28 0.12
C PHE A 307 11.14 0.90 0.71
N LEU A 308 11.19 0.13 1.81
CA LEU A 308 12.43 -0.10 2.56
C LEU A 308 13.44 -0.90 1.74
N TYR A 309 13.00 -1.89 0.97
CA TYR A 309 13.90 -2.67 0.11
C TYR A 309 14.58 -1.78 -0.95
N ILE A 310 13.87 -0.79 -1.50
CA ILE A 310 14.46 0.20 -2.42
C ILE A 310 15.50 1.05 -1.69
N GLU A 311 15.21 1.50 -0.47
CA GLU A 311 16.19 2.25 0.34
C GLU A 311 17.41 1.39 0.71
N GLN A 312 17.24 0.10 0.99
CA GLN A 312 18.36 -0.81 1.27
C GLN A 312 19.27 -0.99 0.04
N LEU A 313 18.69 -1.06 -1.15
CA LEU A 313 19.42 -1.18 -2.42
C LEU A 313 19.98 0.17 -2.89
N ILE A 314 19.33 1.29 -2.52
CA ILE A 314 19.73 2.66 -2.84
C ILE A 314 19.76 3.51 -1.54
N PRO A 315 20.78 3.32 -0.67
CA PRO A 315 20.84 4.00 0.63
C PRO A 315 20.81 5.53 0.56
N ALA A 316 21.25 6.09 -0.58
CA ALA A 316 21.25 7.54 -0.83
C ALA A 316 19.84 8.16 -0.82
N PHE A 317 18.76 7.37 -0.96
CA PHE A 317 17.41 7.90 -0.89
C PHE A 317 17.01 8.34 0.53
N ALA A 318 17.46 7.64 1.57
CA ALA A 318 17.11 7.95 2.96
C ALA A 318 15.60 8.21 3.15
N MET A 319 14.76 7.28 2.63
CA MET A 319 13.30 7.45 2.62
C MET A 319 12.70 7.38 4.03
N LEU A 320 13.25 6.57 4.94
CA LEU A 320 12.86 6.58 6.35
C LEU A 320 13.08 7.95 6.99
N ASP A 321 14.21 8.62 6.72
CA ASP A 321 14.47 9.98 7.19
C ASP A 321 13.48 10.99 6.59
N ALA A 322 13.13 10.83 5.31
CA ALA A 322 12.13 11.67 4.65
C ALA A 322 10.74 11.51 5.27
N LEU A 323 10.34 10.27 5.54
CA LEU A 323 9.09 9.92 6.21
C LEU A 323 9.05 10.50 7.63
N ALA A 324 10.12 10.31 8.40
CA ALA A 324 10.24 10.88 9.74
C ALA A 324 10.15 12.40 9.71
N GLY A 325 10.89 13.06 8.82
CA GLY A 325 10.84 14.52 8.67
C GLY A 325 9.43 15.02 8.37
N ARG A 326 8.70 14.33 7.48
CA ARG A 326 7.33 14.69 7.12
C ARG A 326 6.36 14.53 8.29
N LEU A 327 6.46 13.42 9.03
CA LEU A 327 5.62 13.19 10.22
C LEU A 327 5.91 14.20 11.33
N ILE A 328 7.18 14.58 11.53
CA ILE A 328 7.58 15.58 12.53
C ILE A 328 7.05 16.96 12.17
N GLU A 329 7.19 17.37 10.90
CA GLU A 329 6.69 18.66 10.40
C GLU A 329 5.19 18.83 10.66
N GLU A 330 4.41 17.81 10.33
CA GLU A 330 2.94 17.83 10.47
C GLU A 330 2.46 17.54 11.89
N CYS A 331 3.31 16.98 12.74
CA CYS A 331 2.99 16.72 14.13
C CYS A 331 3.10 17.98 15.00
N ALA A 332 3.92 18.96 14.61
CA ALA A 332 4.21 20.18 15.38
C ALA A 332 2.97 21.08 15.54
#